data_AF-A0A847J9J7-F1
#
_entry.id   AF-A0A847J9J7-F1
#
_cell.length_a   1.000
_cell.length_b   1.000
_cell.length_c   1.000
_cell.angle_alpha   90.00
_cell.angle_beta   90.00
_cell.angle_gamma   90.00
#
_symmetry.space_group_name_H-M   'P 1'
#
loop_
_entity.id
_entity.type
_entity.pdbx_description
1 polymer ?
#
loop_
_entity_poly.entity_id
_entity_poly.type
_entity_poly.pdbx_seq_one_letter_code
_entity_poly.pdbx_strand_id
1 'polypeptide(L)'
;MSESWICRDGETTEAAIDPVAVAARAARTEPFLKAVHGARMVDGLTAEDLVLYLALGRLGVDASGRVLRLVPRTYLEITAFTGIPRETVRRKIGRLCDRGFARVGPRGVVLSDVETWVEMVETLFPTRLDGVSE
;
A
#
# COMPACT_ATOMS: atom_id res chain seq x y z
N MET A 1 17.65 -12.06 29.85
CA MET A 1 16.60 -13.10 29.76
C MET A 1 16.27 -13.24 28.29
N SER A 2 16.85 -14.24 27.64
CA SER A 2 16.70 -14.55 26.22
C SER A 2 15.46 -15.43 26.03
N GLU A 3 14.47 -14.96 25.27
CA GLU A 3 13.30 -15.76 24.92
C GLU A 3 13.64 -16.71 23.77
N SER A 4 13.57 -18.01 24.06
CA SER A 4 13.71 -19.09 23.08
C SER A 4 12.37 -19.35 22.41
N TRP A 5 12.30 -19.17 21.09
CA TRP A 5 11.14 -19.53 20.27
C TRP A 5 11.37 -20.92 19.66
N ILE A 6 10.52 -21.89 20.02
CA ILE A 6 10.63 -23.29 19.55
C ILE A 6 9.89 -23.44 18.22
N CYS A 7 10.63 -23.57 17.12
CA CYS A 7 10.11 -24.01 15.82
C CYS A 7 10.02 -25.55 15.76
N ARG A 8 9.04 -26.06 15.00
CA ARG A 8 8.49 -27.43 15.07
C ARG A 8 9.40 -28.57 14.59
N ASP A 9 10.61 -28.30 14.11
CA ASP A 9 11.47 -29.29 13.43
C ASP A 9 12.86 -29.52 14.08
N GLY A 10 13.08 -29.08 15.32
CA GLY A 10 14.31 -29.42 16.07
C GLY A 10 15.62 -28.77 15.60
N GLU A 11 15.63 -28.12 14.43
CA GLU A 11 16.69 -27.18 14.07
C GLU A 11 16.38 -25.81 14.70
N THR A 12 17.07 -25.51 15.80
CA THR A 12 17.06 -24.16 16.35
C THR A 12 17.99 -23.32 15.48
N THR A 13 17.51 -22.81 14.36
CA THR A 13 18.22 -21.74 13.65
C THR A 13 18.03 -20.47 14.48
N GLU A 14 18.89 -20.30 15.49
CA GLU A 14 19.07 -19.02 16.17
C GLU A 14 19.66 -18.05 15.15
N ALA A 15 18.80 -17.53 14.26
CA ALA A 15 19.18 -16.47 13.36
C ALA A 15 19.55 -15.28 14.24
N ALA A 16 20.84 -14.96 14.31
CA ALA A 16 21.31 -13.78 15.00
C ALA A 16 20.63 -12.55 14.38
N ILE A 17 19.60 -12.03 15.07
CA ILE A 17 18.89 -10.84 14.64
C ILE A 17 19.82 -9.66 14.94
N ASP A 18 20.35 -9.01 13.90
CA ASP A 18 21.13 -7.79 14.07
C ASP A 18 20.24 -6.67 14.65
N PRO A 19 20.49 -6.23 15.90
CA PRO A 19 19.66 -5.22 16.55
C PRO A 19 19.72 -3.88 15.82
N VAL A 20 20.83 -3.55 15.15
CA VAL A 20 20.97 -2.30 14.37
C VAL A 20 20.05 -2.36 13.15
N ALA A 21 20.04 -3.48 12.44
CA ALA A 21 19.16 -3.67 11.29
C ALA A 21 17.67 -3.72 11.69
N VAL A 22 17.33 -4.21 12.89
CA VAL A 22 15.95 -4.14 13.41
C VAL A 22 15.57 -2.71 13.76
N ALA A 23 16.41 -1.97 14.48
CA ALA A 23 16.16 -0.58 14.82
C ALA A 23 15.98 0.28 13.57
N ALA A 24 16.81 0.08 12.54
CA ALA A 24 16.66 0.76 11.26
C ALA A 24 15.35 0.41 10.53
N ARG A 25 14.87 -0.85 10.64
CA ARG A 25 13.55 -1.23 10.11
C ARG A 25 12.40 -0.61 10.92
N ALA A 26 12.51 -0.60 12.24
CA ALA A 26 11.51 -0.01 13.13
C ALA A 26 11.40 1.51 12.91
N ALA A 27 12.51 2.22 12.70
CA ALA A 27 12.48 3.65 12.37
C ALA A 27 11.69 3.96 11.08
N ARG A 28 11.54 3.00 10.16
CA ARG A 28 10.72 3.15 8.95
C ARG A 28 9.22 2.97 9.19
N THR A 29 8.79 2.45 10.34
CA THR A 29 7.36 2.27 10.63
C THR A 29 6.72 3.56 11.10
N GLU A 30 7.47 4.48 11.72
CA GLU A 30 6.92 5.74 12.23
C GLU A 30 6.32 6.63 11.12
N PRO A 31 7.02 6.93 10.00
CA PRO A 31 6.43 7.71 8.91
C PRO A 31 5.18 7.04 8.32
N PHE A 32 5.23 5.72 8.13
CA PHE A 32 4.09 4.93 7.67
C PHE A 32 2.88 5.08 8.60
N LEU A 33 3.06 4.88 9.91
CA LEU A 33 1.96 4.98 10.88
C LEU A 33 1.38 6.40 10.94
N LYS A 34 2.23 7.43 10.86
CA LYS A 34 1.79 8.84 10.79
C LYS A 34 0.98 9.10 9.53
N ALA A 35 1.42 8.60 8.38
CA ALA A 35 0.72 8.73 7.11
C ALA A 35 -0.65 8.02 7.14
N VAL A 36 -0.71 6.77 7.64
CA VAL A 36 -1.97 6.04 7.82
C VAL A 36 -2.92 6.78 8.77
N HIS A 37 -2.40 7.32 9.87
CA HIS A 37 -3.19 8.12 10.80
C HIS A 37 -3.71 9.40 10.15
N GLY A 38 -2.88 10.10 9.39
CA GLY A 38 -3.25 11.30 8.63
C GLY A 38 -4.37 11.02 7.63
N ALA A 39 -4.20 10.01 6.77
CA ALA A 39 -5.23 9.59 5.81
C ALA A 39 -6.56 9.20 6.50
N ARG A 40 -6.49 8.64 7.71
CA ARG A 40 -7.69 8.35 8.49
C ARG A 40 -8.36 9.61 9.03
N MET A 41 -7.59 10.57 9.54
CA MET A 41 -8.14 11.77 10.19
C MET A 41 -8.65 12.81 9.18
N VAL A 42 -7.94 12.95 8.06
CA VAL A 42 -8.25 13.94 7.01
C VAL A 42 -9.27 13.37 6.02
N ASP A 43 -9.03 12.16 5.52
CA ASP A 43 -9.81 11.57 4.42
C ASP A 43 -10.83 10.52 4.88
N GLY A 44 -10.86 10.23 6.19
CA GLY A 44 -11.74 9.22 6.79
C GLY A 44 -11.40 7.79 6.36
N LEU A 45 -10.26 7.54 5.72
CA LEU A 45 -9.89 6.25 5.15
C LEU A 45 -9.60 5.21 6.25
N THR A 46 -10.22 4.04 6.15
CA THR A 46 -9.82 2.90 6.99
C THR A 46 -8.53 2.28 6.45
N ALA A 47 -7.81 1.50 7.26
CA ALA A 47 -6.59 0.82 6.80
C ALA A 47 -6.84 -0.06 5.56
N GLU A 48 -7.99 -0.76 5.51
CA GLU A 48 -8.37 -1.56 4.35
C GLU A 48 -8.73 -0.70 3.12
N ASP A 49 -9.34 0.48 3.31
CA ASP A 49 -9.62 1.40 2.18
C ASP A 49 -8.30 1.93 1.61
N LEU A 50 -7.33 2.25 2.48
CA LEU A 50 -5.99 2.68 2.09
C LEU A 50 -5.26 1.57 1.32
N VAL A 51 -5.30 0.32 1.80
CA VAL A 51 -4.71 -0.83 1.07
C VAL A 51 -5.31 -0.96 -0.32
N LEU A 52 -6.64 -0.84 -0.47
CA LEU A 52 -7.30 -0.90 -1.78
C LEU A 52 -6.95 0.28 -2.67
N TYR A 53 -6.84 1.48 -2.12
CA TYR A 53 -6.44 2.67 -2.86
C TYR A 53 -5.00 2.55 -3.40
N LEU A 54 -4.07 2.10 -2.56
CA LEU A 54 -2.69 1.83 -2.93
C LEU A 54 -2.59 0.73 -4.00
N ALA A 55 -3.33 -0.37 -3.81
CA ALA A 55 -3.40 -1.45 -4.79
C ALA A 55 -3.95 -0.99 -6.14
N LEU A 56 -5.00 -0.16 -6.14
CA LEU A 56 -5.60 0.37 -7.36
C LEU A 56 -4.59 1.20 -8.16
N GLY A 57 -3.83 2.09 -7.51
CA GLY A 57 -2.78 2.85 -8.20
C GLY A 57 -1.62 1.97 -8.66
N ARG A 58 -1.15 1.04 -7.83
CA ARG A 58 -0.06 0.12 -8.22
C ARG A 58 -0.41 -0.72 -9.45
N LEU A 59 -1.65 -1.17 -9.56
CA LEU A 59 -2.12 -1.93 -10.71
C LEU A 59 -2.49 -1.02 -11.89
N GLY A 60 -3.09 0.13 -11.61
CA GLY A 60 -3.70 1.01 -12.60
C GLY A 60 -2.75 2.03 -13.23
N VAL A 61 -1.61 2.32 -12.62
CA VAL A 61 -0.62 3.25 -13.17
C VAL A 61 0.35 2.50 -14.07
N ASP A 62 0.34 2.83 -15.36
CA ASP A 62 1.35 2.40 -16.32
C ASP A 62 2.26 3.58 -16.67
N ALA A 63 3.55 3.43 -16.38
CA ALA A 63 4.60 4.42 -16.63
C ALA A 63 5.43 4.09 -17.89
N SER A 64 4.81 3.45 -18.89
CA SER A 64 5.48 3.13 -20.16
C SER A 64 5.82 4.40 -20.96
N GLY A 65 7.09 4.80 -20.92
CA GLY A 65 7.63 5.94 -21.67
C GLY A 65 7.60 7.25 -20.86
N ARG A 66 7.20 8.36 -21.51
CA ARG A 66 7.18 9.72 -20.91
C ARG A 66 5.78 10.16 -20.43
N VAL A 67 4.77 9.33 -20.59
CA VAL A 67 3.37 9.68 -20.29
C VAL A 67 2.80 8.66 -19.32
N LEU A 68 2.27 9.14 -18.20
CA LEU A 68 1.55 8.30 -17.24
C LEU A 68 0.17 7.95 -17.80
N ARG A 69 -0.16 6.67 -17.80
CA ARG A 69 -1.48 6.17 -18.24
C ARG A 69 -2.20 5.51 -17.08
N LEU A 70 -3.49 5.83 -16.94
CA LEU A 70 -4.38 5.17 -16.00
C LEU A 70 -5.17 4.06 -16.72
N VAL A 71 -4.95 2.83 -16.28
CA VAL A 71 -5.57 1.61 -16.80
C VAL A 71 -6.66 1.16 -15.83
N PRO A 72 -7.92 1.06 -16.26
CA PRO A 72 -8.99 0.53 -15.42
C PRO A 72 -8.71 -0.91 -14.98
N ARG A 73 -9.06 -1.23 -13.73
CA ARG A 73 -8.88 -2.57 -13.13
C ARG A 73 -10.19 -3.15 -12.65
N THR A 74 -10.40 -4.41 -12.92
CA THR A 74 -11.59 -5.15 -12.49
C THR A 74 -11.51 -5.48 -10.99
N TYR A 75 -12.66 -5.71 -10.36
CA TYR A 75 -12.70 -6.18 -8.97
C TYR A 75 -11.98 -7.53 -8.79
N LEU A 76 -11.95 -8.36 -9.84
CA LEU A 76 -11.26 -9.65 -9.81
C LEU A 76 -9.74 -9.48 -9.73
N GLU A 77 -9.16 -8.59 -10.53
CA GLU A 77 -7.72 -8.27 -10.47
C GLU A 77 -7.34 -7.71 -9.10
N ILE A 78 -8.15 -6.78 -8.56
CA ILE A 78 -7.90 -6.19 -7.23
C ILE A 78 -8.01 -7.26 -6.13
N THR A 79 -8.98 -8.16 -6.22
CA THR A 79 -9.13 -9.30 -5.30
C THR A 79 -7.92 -10.22 -5.36
N ALA A 80 -7.47 -10.57 -6.57
CA ALA A 80 -6.31 -11.44 -6.76
C ALA A 80 -5.02 -10.81 -6.21
N PHE A 81 -4.86 -9.49 -6.35
CA PHE A 81 -3.69 -8.77 -5.87
C PHE A 81 -3.66 -8.60 -4.34
N THR A 82 -4.82 -8.33 -3.73
CA THR A 82 -4.89 -7.99 -2.29
C THR A 82 -5.23 -9.17 -1.38
N GLY A 83 -5.79 -10.25 -1.93
CA GLY A 83 -6.36 -11.36 -1.14
C GLY A 83 -7.67 -11.02 -0.44
N ILE A 84 -8.22 -9.81 -0.61
CA ILE A 84 -9.48 -9.38 0.02
C ILE A 84 -10.66 -9.94 -0.79
N PRO A 85 -11.68 -10.55 -0.15
CA PRO A 85 -12.84 -11.10 -0.87
C PRO A 85 -13.53 -10.10 -1.79
N ARG A 86 -13.96 -10.57 -2.97
CA ARG A 86 -14.54 -9.72 -4.03
C ARG A 86 -15.68 -8.82 -3.55
N GLU A 87 -16.58 -9.34 -2.71
CA GLU A 87 -17.69 -8.54 -2.18
C GLU A 87 -17.21 -7.41 -1.26
N THR A 88 -16.19 -7.68 -0.44
CA THR A 88 -15.54 -6.68 0.39
C THR A 88 -14.84 -5.62 -0.46
N VAL A 89 -14.12 -6.03 -1.51
CA VAL A 89 -13.51 -5.11 -2.49
C VAL A 89 -14.57 -4.22 -3.13
N ARG A 90 -15.65 -4.80 -3.66
CA ARG A 90 -16.74 -4.06 -4.31
C ARG A 90 -17.33 -2.99 -3.38
N ARG A 91 -17.69 -3.38 -2.15
CA ARG A 91 -18.26 -2.46 -1.15
C ARG A 91 -17.29 -1.33 -0.80
N LYS A 92 -16.01 -1.63 -0.61
CA LYS A 92 -15.00 -0.63 -0.23
C LYS A 92 -14.63 0.30 -1.38
N ILE A 93 -14.54 -0.20 -2.61
CA ILE A 93 -14.36 0.63 -3.79
C ILE A 93 -15.54 1.60 -3.94
N GLY A 94 -16.78 1.16 -3.68
CA GLY A 94 -17.93 2.05 -3.64
C GLY A 94 -17.69 3.25 -2.70
N ARG A 95 -17.19 3.00 -1.48
CA ARG A 95 -16.85 4.08 -0.54
C ARG A 95 -15.69 4.97 -1.01
N LEU A 96 -14.69 4.41 -1.67
CA LEU A 96 -13.61 5.19 -2.29
C LEU A 96 -14.16 6.08 -3.40
N CYS A 97 -15.15 5.60 -4.17
CA CYS A 97 -15.84 6.40 -5.17
C CYS A 97 -16.68 7.52 -4.56
N ASP A 98 -17.44 7.23 -3.51
CA ASP A 98 -18.26 8.22 -2.80
C ASP A 98 -17.40 9.37 -2.23
N ARG A 99 -16.13 9.08 -1.92
CA ARG A 99 -15.15 10.05 -1.41
C ARG A 99 -14.26 10.68 -2.48
N GLY A 100 -14.49 10.34 -3.75
CA GLY A 100 -13.75 10.92 -4.87
C GLY A 100 -12.36 10.35 -5.12
N PHE A 101 -11.92 9.29 -4.42
CA PHE A 101 -10.60 8.66 -4.64
C PHE A 101 -10.55 7.76 -5.88
N ALA A 102 -11.69 7.21 -6.30
CA ALA A 102 -11.79 6.32 -7.45
C ALA A 102 -13.04 6.58 -8.28
N ARG A 103 -13.08 6.08 -9.51
CA ARG A 103 -14.27 6.07 -10.39
C ARG A 103 -14.50 4.68 -10.95
N VAL A 104 -15.76 4.26 -10.99
CA VAL A 104 -16.17 3.04 -11.70
C VAL A 104 -16.63 3.42 -13.10
N GLY A 105 -16.08 2.74 -14.11
CA GLY A 105 -16.48 2.85 -15.50
C GLY A 105 -16.77 1.47 -16.12
N PRO A 106 -17.14 1.43 -17.42
CA PRO A 106 -17.53 0.19 -18.09
C PRO A 106 -16.46 -0.92 -18.09
N ARG A 107 -15.18 -0.53 -17.99
CA ARG A 107 -14.03 -1.45 -18.04
C ARG A 107 -13.45 -1.78 -16.66
N GLY A 108 -13.99 -1.22 -15.58
CA GLY A 108 -13.49 -1.44 -14.23
C GLY A 108 -13.35 -0.13 -13.45
N VAL A 109 -12.47 -0.16 -12.46
CA VAL A 109 -12.22 0.91 -11.51
C VAL A 109 -10.92 1.62 -11.88
N VAL A 110 -10.90 2.94 -11.79
CA VAL A 110 -9.71 3.76 -12.03
C VAL A 110 -9.54 4.76 -10.90
N LEU A 111 -8.30 5.19 -10.63
CA LEU A 111 -8.04 6.33 -9.74
C LEU A 111 -8.73 7.59 -10.28
N SER A 112 -9.29 8.40 -9.40
CA SER A 112 -9.81 9.72 -9.77
C SER A 112 -8.70 10.74 -9.95
N ASP A 113 -7.67 10.65 -9.12
CA ASP A 113 -6.55 11.58 -9.05
C ASP A 113 -5.28 10.78 -8.74
N VAL A 114 -4.31 10.89 -9.64
CA VAL A 114 -3.02 10.20 -9.53
C VAL A 114 -2.01 11.00 -8.72
N GLU A 115 -2.13 12.33 -8.68
CA GLU A 115 -1.21 13.20 -7.93
C GLU A 115 -1.39 12.95 -6.43
N THR A 116 -2.64 12.99 -5.96
CA THR A 116 -2.99 12.60 -4.58
C THR A 116 -2.49 11.20 -4.22
N TRP A 117 -2.55 10.25 -5.17
CA TRP A 117 -2.04 8.88 -4.94
C TRP A 117 -0.52 8.86 -4.78
N VAL A 118 0.21 9.60 -5.63
CA VAL A 118 1.68 9.72 -5.55
C VAL A 118 2.09 10.37 -4.23
N GLU A 119 1.48 11.50 -3.86
CA GLU A 119 1.76 12.19 -2.59
C GLU A 119 1.56 11.26 -1.39
N MET A 120 0.50 10.45 -1.43
CA MET A 120 0.23 9.47 -0.39
C MET A 120 1.30 8.37 -0.33
N VAL A 121 1.74 7.86 -1.48
CA VAL A 121 2.83 6.87 -1.57
C VAL A 121 4.14 7.46 -1.05
N GLU A 122 4.47 8.69 -1.42
CA GLU A 122 5.69 9.37 -0.96
C GLU A 122 5.65 9.65 0.55
N THR A 123 4.48 9.97 1.10
CA THR A 123 4.29 10.14 2.55
C THR A 123 4.45 8.81 3.31
N LEU A 124 3.94 7.71 2.74
CA LEU A 124 4.03 6.38 3.34
C LEU A 124 5.43 5.76 3.22
N PHE A 125 6.09 6.02 2.09
CA PHE A 125 7.38 5.45 1.71
C PHE A 125 8.29 6.57 1.25
N PRO A 126 8.76 7.43 2.18
CA PRO A 126 9.64 8.54 1.81
C PRO A 126 10.90 7.96 1.16
N THR A 127 11.00 8.17 -0.15
CA THR A 127 12.14 7.72 -0.94
C THR A 127 13.34 8.52 -0.46
N ARG A 128 14.34 7.88 0.14
CA ARG A 128 15.67 8.49 0.19
C ARG A 128 16.18 8.51 -1.25
N LEU A 129 16.01 9.63 -1.94
CA LEU A 129 16.73 9.94 -3.17
C LEU A 129 18.20 10.34 -2.88
N ASP A 130 18.75 9.87 -1.76
CA ASP A 130 20.13 10.08 -1.37
C ASP A 130 21.00 9.05 -2.11
N GLY A 131 21.21 9.21 -3.42
CA GLY A 131 22.23 8.41 -4.12
C GLY A 131 22.02 8.06 -5.60
N VAL A 132 21.03 8.61 -6.30
CA VAL A 132 21.06 8.57 -7.78
C VAL A 132 21.95 9.72 -8.26
N SER A 133 23.26 9.57 -8.06
CA SER A 133 24.24 10.34 -8.83
C SER A 133 24.25 9.77 -10.24
N GLU A 134 23.93 10.60 -11.23
CA GLU A 134 24.15 10.31 -12.66
C GLU A 134 25.62 10.01 -12.98
#